data_AF-A0A2V8GNN1-F1
#
_entry.id   AF-A0A2V8GNN1-F1
#
_cell.length_a   1.000
_cell.length_b   1.000
_cell.length_c   1.000
_cell.angle_alpha   90.00
_cell.angle_beta   90.00
_cell.angle_gamma   90.00
#
_symmetry.space_group_name_H-M   'P 1'
#
loop_
_entity.id
_entity.type
_entity.pdbx_description
1 polymer ?
#
loop_
_entity_poly.entity_id
_entity_poly.type
_entity_poly.pdbx_seq_one_letter_code
_entity_poly.pdbx_strand_id
1 'polypeptide(L)'
;MLERPGQRDPFTMRTWTTQTVDVRHDPTIAAGVADFLREYGVKETVTSDRIMGCPHQEGIDYPMGRSCPRCPFWEGIDRFTHEPRRVPTPTLSPSEILTTLARDASVQPAEALASADSHREALIEPLLSALERCVTNPGSASVQEGNLFSYALYLLAKWRETHAYQYVIQWLSLPEEKPFEIGGDIVTQDGARILAAVCDGDLTPIKSLILNRDADQYGRGAGVSALALLAAWAEIPREPVVDYFLWLAEEGLEREPNQVWDSLVAESADIEALVVFPALRRAYSDGLADPQSMGPEELAEVESAPPGRMLEALRARHPPIDDVAVATSWWSAFEKNSVNDASEDDWDDERRLIEPEQPYRAPAKVGRNEPCPCGSGKKFKKCCRR
;
A
#
# COMPACT_ATOMS: atom_id res chain seq x y z
N MET A 1 -22.57 2.45 -7.57
CA MET A 1 -21.16 2.13 -7.87
C MET A 1 -21.12 0.91 -8.78
N LEU A 2 -20.83 1.11 -10.07
CA LEU A 2 -20.46 -0.02 -10.94
C LEU A 2 -18.96 -0.24 -10.73
N GLU A 3 -18.66 -1.31 -10.01
CA GLU A 3 -17.31 -1.79 -9.74
C GLU A 3 -16.51 -1.86 -11.05
N ARG A 4 -15.27 -1.35 -11.05
CA ARG A 4 -14.37 -1.48 -12.20
C ARG A 4 -14.20 -2.98 -12.55
N PRO A 5 -14.24 -3.37 -13.84
CA PRO A 5 -14.00 -4.77 -14.22
C PRO A 5 -12.58 -5.17 -13.80
N GLY A 6 -12.47 -6.05 -12.81
CA GLY A 6 -11.18 -6.49 -12.24
C GLY A 6 -11.08 -6.35 -10.72
N GLN A 7 -12.03 -5.68 -10.05
CA GLN A 7 -12.05 -5.51 -8.59
C GLN A 7 -12.91 -6.53 -7.82
N ARG A 8 -13.48 -7.54 -8.49
CA ARG A 8 -14.11 -8.64 -7.76
C ARG A 8 -13.06 -9.66 -7.41
N ASP A 9 -12.84 -9.84 -6.11
CA ASP A 9 -12.11 -10.99 -5.62
C ASP A 9 -12.71 -12.27 -6.21
N PRO A 10 -11.87 -13.26 -6.52
CA PRO A 10 -12.36 -14.53 -7.00
C PRO A 10 -13.35 -15.11 -5.98
N PHE A 11 -14.57 -15.38 -6.42
CA PHE A 11 -15.61 -16.05 -5.60
C PHE A 11 -15.11 -17.36 -4.97
N THR A 12 -14.11 -17.99 -5.60
CA THR A 12 -13.45 -19.19 -5.08
C THR A 12 -12.03 -19.30 -5.63
N MET A 13 -11.11 -19.82 -4.83
CA MET A 13 -9.75 -20.14 -5.25
C MET A 13 -9.37 -21.56 -4.85
N ARG A 14 -8.56 -22.21 -5.69
CA ARG A 14 -7.95 -23.51 -5.39
C ARG A 14 -6.53 -23.53 -5.93
N THR A 15 -5.61 -24.10 -5.14
CA THR A 15 -4.19 -24.17 -5.47
C THR A 15 -3.79 -25.61 -5.76
N TRP A 16 -3.00 -25.79 -6.81
CA TRP A 16 -2.37 -27.07 -7.17
C TRP A 16 -0.86 -26.88 -7.24
N THR A 17 -0.11 -27.86 -6.74
CA THR A 17 1.36 -27.83 -6.74
C THR A 17 1.93 -29.20 -7.14
N THR A 18 3.13 -29.19 -7.70
CA THR A 18 3.91 -30.41 -8.01
C THR A 18 5.39 -30.11 -7.81
N GLN A 19 6.16 -31.11 -7.39
CA GLN A 19 7.62 -31.02 -7.23
C GLN A 19 8.38 -31.82 -8.30
N THR A 20 7.68 -32.56 -9.15
CA THR A 20 8.28 -33.59 -10.02
C THR A 20 8.26 -33.22 -11.50
N VAL A 21 7.33 -32.37 -11.93
CA VAL A 21 7.15 -31.97 -13.33
C VAL A 21 6.76 -30.50 -13.43
N ASP A 22 6.90 -29.90 -14.62
CA ASP A 22 6.34 -28.58 -14.90
C ASP A 22 4.81 -28.62 -14.73
N VAL A 23 4.27 -27.78 -13.85
CA VAL A 23 2.84 -27.73 -13.49
C VAL A 23 1.91 -27.63 -14.71
N ARG A 24 2.37 -27.00 -15.80
CA ARG A 24 1.59 -26.83 -17.03
C ARG A 24 1.41 -28.13 -17.81
N HIS A 25 2.24 -29.14 -17.53
CA HIS A 25 2.23 -30.42 -18.23
C HIS A 25 1.77 -31.57 -17.33
N ASP A 26 1.33 -31.31 -16.10
CA ASP A 26 0.80 -32.34 -15.21
C ASP A 26 -0.67 -32.66 -15.56
N PRO A 27 -0.97 -33.86 -16.10
CA PRO A 27 -2.32 -34.21 -16.51
C PRO A 27 -3.29 -34.32 -15.34
N THR A 28 -2.79 -34.62 -14.13
CA THR A 28 -3.59 -34.72 -12.91
C THR A 28 -4.05 -33.34 -12.48
N ILE A 29 -3.13 -32.36 -12.50
CA ILE A 29 -3.46 -30.96 -12.21
C ILE A 29 -4.42 -30.42 -13.27
N ALA A 30 -4.15 -30.68 -14.55
CA ALA A 30 -5.04 -30.25 -15.64
C ALA A 30 -6.47 -30.79 -15.48
N ALA A 31 -6.63 -32.06 -15.10
CA ALA A 31 -7.92 -32.65 -14.80
C ALA A 31 -8.60 -31.97 -13.59
N GLY A 32 -7.86 -31.77 -12.51
CA GLY A 32 -8.37 -31.10 -11.31
C GLY A 32 -8.83 -29.66 -11.54
N VAL A 33 -8.08 -28.89 -12.34
CA VAL A 33 -8.48 -27.53 -12.77
C VAL A 33 -9.74 -27.61 -13.62
N ALA A 34 -9.84 -28.55 -14.56
CA ALA A 34 -11.02 -28.69 -15.40
C ALA A 34 -12.28 -29.11 -14.62
N ASP A 35 -12.14 -29.95 -13.59
CA ASP A 35 -13.24 -30.31 -12.68
C ASP A 35 -13.71 -29.08 -11.88
N PHE A 36 -12.77 -28.32 -11.32
CA PHE A 36 -13.06 -27.10 -10.57
C PHE A 36 -13.78 -26.06 -11.43
N LEU A 37 -13.32 -25.81 -12.66
CA LEU A 37 -13.99 -24.87 -13.56
C LEU A 37 -15.42 -25.32 -13.93
N ARG A 38 -15.64 -26.64 -14.07
CA ARG A 38 -16.98 -27.21 -14.31
C ARG A 38 -17.90 -27.07 -13.11
N GLU A 39 -17.39 -27.29 -11.91
CA GLU A 39 -18.12 -27.15 -10.64
C GLU A 39 -18.77 -25.78 -10.53
N TYR A 40 -18.05 -24.73 -10.93
CA TYR A 40 -18.52 -23.34 -10.88
C TYR A 40 -19.16 -22.83 -12.18
N GLY A 41 -19.38 -23.72 -13.16
CA GLY A 41 -20.03 -23.36 -14.43
C GLY A 41 -19.29 -22.28 -15.23
N VAL A 42 -17.95 -22.24 -15.15
CA VAL A 42 -17.11 -21.26 -15.84
C VAL A 42 -17.24 -21.44 -17.35
N LYS A 43 -17.59 -20.35 -18.05
CA LYS A 43 -17.81 -20.36 -19.52
C LYS A 43 -16.58 -19.94 -20.30
N GLU A 44 -15.75 -19.08 -19.73
CA GLU A 44 -14.57 -18.51 -20.36
C GLU A 44 -13.42 -18.54 -19.35
N THR A 45 -12.23 -18.89 -19.84
CA THR A 45 -11.02 -18.93 -19.03
C THR A 45 -9.94 -18.06 -19.67
N VAL A 46 -9.14 -17.42 -18.83
CA VAL A 46 -7.90 -16.77 -19.23
C VAL A 46 -6.78 -17.51 -18.52
N THR A 47 -5.83 -18.02 -19.30
CA THR A 47 -4.67 -18.74 -18.77
C THR A 47 -3.41 -18.17 -19.40
N SER A 48 -2.32 -18.14 -18.63
CA SER A 48 -1.00 -17.85 -19.18
C SER A 48 -0.40 -19.10 -19.80
N ASP A 49 0.31 -18.95 -20.93
CA ASP A 49 1.06 -20.04 -21.57
C ASP A 49 2.43 -20.28 -20.90
N ARG A 50 2.80 -19.42 -19.95
CA ARG A 50 4.10 -19.40 -19.28
C ARG A 50 3.95 -19.36 -17.76
N ILE A 51 5.02 -19.74 -17.08
CA ILE A 51 5.13 -19.58 -15.62
C ILE A 51 5.26 -18.07 -15.35
N MET A 52 4.45 -17.51 -14.46
CA MET A 52 4.41 -16.07 -14.15
C MET A 52 4.90 -15.74 -12.73
N GLY A 53 5.69 -16.63 -12.13
CA GLY A 53 6.19 -16.45 -10.78
C GLY A 53 6.84 -17.71 -10.22
N CYS A 54 7.37 -17.59 -9.01
CA CYS A 54 7.83 -18.73 -8.23
C CYS A 54 6.66 -19.33 -7.43
N PRO A 55 6.79 -20.58 -6.93
CA PRO A 55 5.79 -21.16 -6.02
C PRO A 55 5.70 -20.44 -4.67
N HIS A 56 6.70 -19.63 -4.33
CA HIS A 56 6.69 -18.79 -3.13
C HIS A 56 5.83 -17.55 -3.38
N GLN A 57 4.94 -17.26 -2.45
CA GLN A 57 3.99 -16.17 -2.53
C GLN A 57 4.47 -14.96 -1.74
N GLU A 58 4.47 -13.80 -2.39
CA GLU A 58 4.70 -12.50 -1.77
C GLU A 58 3.64 -12.23 -0.69
N GLY A 59 4.06 -11.75 0.48
CA GLY A 59 3.18 -11.55 1.65
C GLY A 59 2.78 -12.84 2.38
N ILE A 60 3.33 -14.00 1.99
CA ILE A 60 3.15 -15.30 2.68
C ILE A 60 4.51 -15.95 2.95
N ASP A 61 5.27 -16.24 1.89
CA ASP A 61 6.58 -16.90 1.98
C ASP A 61 7.74 -15.90 2.14
N TYR A 62 7.54 -14.65 1.75
CA TYR A 62 8.49 -13.56 1.88
C TYR A 62 7.77 -12.20 1.93
N PRO A 63 8.40 -11.14 2.50
CA PRO A 63 7.78 -9.83 2.63
C PRO A 63 7.29 -9.20 1.31
N MET A 64 6.22 -8.43 1.40
CA MET A 64 5.66 -7.71 0.25
C MET A 64 6.61 -6.61 -0.28
N GLY A 65 6.70 -6.47 -1.59
CA GLY A 65 7.60 -5.57 -2.30
C GLY A 65 9.04 -6.08 -2.42
N ARG A 66 9.36 -7.30 -1.97
CA ARG A 66 10.71 -7.87 -2.05
C ARG A 66 10.83 -8.89 -3.19
N SER A 67 12.05 -9.08 -3.68
CA SER A 67 12.37 -10.24 -4.54
C SER A 67 12.31 -11.53 -3.73
N CYS A 68 11.82 -12.61 -4.34
CA CYS A 68 11.81 -13.92 -3.68
C CYS A 68 13.24 -14.37 -3.35
N PRO A 69 13.61 -14.59 -2.07
CA PRO A 69 14.97 -14.95 -1.68
C PRO A 69 15.34 -16.39 -2.09
N ARG A 70 14.34 -17.22 -2.38
CA ARG A 70 14.49 -18.61 -2.79
C ARG A 70 14.51 -18.79 -4.31
N CYS A 71 14.11 -17.77 -5.08
CA CYS A 71 14.03 -17.85 -6.54
C CYS A 71 14.59 -16.56 -7.17
N PRO A 72 15.92 -16.45 -7.34
CA PRO A 72 16.55 -15.25 -7.90
C PRO A 72 16.23 -15.05 -9.39
N PHE A 73 15.64 -16.06 -10.05
CA PHE A 73 15.28 -15.96 -11.46
C PHE A 73 14.36 -14.77 -11.77
N TRP A 74 13.40 -14.47 -10.89
CA TRP A 74 12.42 -13.40 -11.13
C TRP A 74 12.94 -12.00 -10.75
N GLU A 75 14.13 -11.92 -10.16
CA GLU A 75 14.71 -10.65 -9.75
C GLU A 75 15.03 -9.79 -10.98
N GLY A 76 14.48 -8.58 -11.01
CA GLY A 76 14.65 -7.67 -12.15
C GLY A 76 13.95 -8.13 -13.44
N ILE A 77 13.06 -9.13 -13.39
CA ILE A 77 12.27 -9.58 -14.55
C ILE A 77 10.80 -9.21 -14.34
N ASP A 78 10.15 -8.68 -15.38
CA ASP A 78 8.70 -8.54 -15.36
C ASP A 78 8.06 -9.92 -15.49
N ARG A 79 7.28 -10.32 -14.49
CA ARG A 79 6.70 -11.66 -14.40
C ARG A 79 5.63 -11.97 -15.47
N PHE A 80 5.06 -10.94 -16.09
CA PHE A 80 4.06 -11.07 -17.14
C PHE A 80 4.69 -11.06 -18.53
N THR A 81 5.65 -10.16 -18.78
CA THR A 81 6.30 -10.04 -20.10
C THR A 81 7.51 -10.95 -20.27
N HIS A 82 8.16 -11.34 -19.17
CA HIS A 82 9.47 -12.02 -19.09
C HIS A 82 10.63 -11.19 -19.62
N GLU A 83 10.41 -9.88 -19.82
CA GLU A 83 11.47 -8.97 -20.20
C GLU A 83 12.22 -8.48 -18.95
N PRO A 84 13.54 -8.22 -19.06
CA PRO A 84 14.23 -7.48 -18.02
C PRO A 84 13.49 -6.17 -17.74
N ARG A 85 13.17 -5.89 -16.47
CA ARG A 85 12.66 -4.59 -16.06
C ARG A 85 13.69 -3.56 -16.47
N ARG A 86 13.34 -2.72 -17.44
CA ARG A 86 14.23 -1.65 -17.87
C ARG A 86 14.32 -0.64 -16.74
N VAL A 87 15.49 -0.52 -16.14
CA VAL A 87 15.82 0.64 -15.31
C VAL A 87 15.77 1.86 -16.24
N PRO A 88 14.89 2.84 -16.00
CA PRO A 88 14.84 4.04 -16.81
C PRO A 88 16.22 4.69 -16.83
N THR A 89 16.69 5.11 -18.00
CA THR A 89 17.91 5.91 -18.08
C THR A 89 17.66 7.20 -17.30
N PRO A 90 18.43 7.48 -16.23
CA PRO A 90 18.22 8.68 -15.46
C PRO A 90 18.47 9.90 -16.34
N THR A 91 17.58 10.89 -16.24
CA THR A 91 17.73 12.16 -16.97
C THR A 91 18.32 13.25 -16.09
N LEU A 92 18.25 13.10 -14.76
CA LEU A 92 18.79 14.03 -13.78
C LEU A 92 19.91 13.40 -12.95
N SER A 93 20.95 14.18 -12.65
CA SER A 93 22.00 13.80 -11.69
C SER A 93 21.50 13.81 -10.24
N PRO A 94 22.18 13.15 -9.29
CA PRO A 94 21.80 13.17 -7.87
C PRO A 94 21.62 14.58 -7.30
N SER A 95 22.51 15.52 -7.65
CA SER A 95 22.41 16.92 -7.20
C SER A 95 21.19 17.66 -7.77
N GLU A 96 20.84 17.39 -9.03
CA GLU A 96 19.64 17.98 -9.66
C GLU A 96 18.37 17.40 -9.05
N ILE A 97 18.36 16.09 -8.71
CA ILE A 97 17.26 15.44 -8.00
C ILE A 97 17.04 16.11 -6.65
N LEU A 98 18.07 16.17 -5.79
CA LEU A 98 17.97 16.78 -4.46
C LEU A 98 17.50 18.24 -4.54
N THR A 99 18.06 19.02 -5.46
CA THR A 99 17.67 20.41 -5.69
C THR A 99 16.21 20.52 -6.14
N THR A 100 15.74 19.60 -6.97
CA THR A 100 14.36 19.59 -7.47
C THR A 100 13.36 19.19 -6.39
N LEU A 101 13.67 18.16 -5.60
CA LEU A 101 12.83 17.70 -4.49
C LEU A 101 12.72 18.73 -3.36
N ALA A 102 13.77 19.53 -3.14
CA ALA A 102 13.77 20.61 -2.15
C ALA A 102 13.01 21.87 -2.60
N ARG A 103 12.55 21.96 -3.86
CA ARG A 103 11.82 23.16 -4.31
C ARG A 103 10.39 23.14 -3.79
N ASP A 104 9.88 24.34 -3.55
CA ASP A 104 8.45 24.56 -3.44
C ASP A 104 7.86 24.54 -4.85
N ALA A 105 7.14 23.46 -5.18
CA ALA A 105 6.64 23.19 -6.52
C ALA A 105 5.15 22.85 -6.47
N SER A 106 4.36 23.50 -7.32
CA SER A 106 2.93 23.21 -7.52
C SER A 106 2.66 22.04 -8.47
N VAL A 107 3.72 21.39 -8.97
CA VAL A 107 3.67 20.24 -9.85
C VAL A 107 4.64 19.20 -9.30
N GLN A 108 4.19 17.94 -9.26
CA GLN A 108 4.99 16.84 -8.78
C GLN A 108 6.25 16.65 -9.65
N PRO A 109 7.45 16.48 -9.06
CA PRO A 109 8.71 16.38 -9.78
C PRO A 109 8.90 14.96 -10.35
N ALA A 110 8.00 14.55 -11.24
CA ALA A 110 7.93 13.18 -11.78
C ALA A 110 9.26 12.71 -12.41
N GLU A 111 9.99 13.60 -13.09
CA GLU A 111 11.28 13.29 -13.68
C GLU A 111 12.37 13.01 -12.63
N ALA A 112 12.37 13.77 -11.53
CA ALA A 112 13.30 13.55 -10.41
C ALA A 112 12.98 12.24 -9.68
N LEU A 113 11.69 11.96 -9.45
CA LEU A 113 11.26 10.69 -8.85
C LEU A 113 11.59 9.49 -9.74
N ALA A 114 11.38 9.59 -11.06
CA ALA A 114 11.73 8.54 -12.01
C ALA A 114 13.25 8.31 -12.12
N SER A 115 14.06 9.36 -11.94
CA SER A 115 15.53 9.24 -11.95
C SER A 115 16.11 8.75 -10.62
N ALA A 116 15.36 8.84 -9.52
CA ALA A 116 15.87 8.56 -8.17
C ALA A 116 16.31 7.11 -7.98
N ASP A 117 15.55 6.13 -8.50
CA ASP A 117 15.88 4.69 -8.35
C ASP A 117 17.26 4.36 -8.93
N SER A 118 17.61 4.95 -10.08
CA SER A 118 18.91 4.79 -10.73
C SER A 118 20.08 5.42 -9.96
N HIS A 119 19.77 6.26 -8.97
CA HIS A 119 20.74 7.00 -8.15
C HIS A 119 20.61 6.68 -6.66
N ARG A 120 19.92 5.60 -6.27
CA ARG A 120 19.68 5.20 -4.87
C ARG A 120 20.92 5.34 -3.98
N GLU A 121 22.04 4.70 -4.34
CA GLU A 121 23.26 4.69 -3.52
C GLU A 121 23.81 6.10 -3.25
N ALA A 122 23.71 7.00 -4.24
CA ALA A 122 24.18 8.38 -4.11
C ALA A 122 23.20 9.29 -3.35
N LEU A 123 21.93 8.88 -3.22
CA LEU A 123 20.87 9.67 -2.59
C LEU A 123 20.61 9.28 -1.14
N ILE A 124 20.96 8.05 -0.71
CA ILE A 124 20.68 7.57 0.66
C ILE A 124 21.23 8.54 1.72
N GLU A 125 22.53 8.84 1.70
CA GLU A 125 23.10 9.71 2.74
C GLU A 125 22.47 11.10 2.72
N PRO A 126 22.40 11.83 1.58
CA PRO A 126 21.84 13.19 1.59
C PRO A 126 20.39 13.26 2.10
N LEU A 127 19.60 12.21 1.83
CA LEU A 127 18.21 12.10 2.30
C LEU A 127 18.15 11.79 3.80
N LEU A 128 18.98 10.88 4.32
CA LEU A 128 19.09 10.63 5.77
C LEU A 128 19.54 11.89 6.52
N SER A 129 20.53 12.59 5.98
CA SER A 129 21.01 13.88 6.45
C SER A 129 19.89 14.93 6.48
N ALA A 130 18.94 14.90 5.54
CA ALA A 130 17.77 15.77 5.56
C ALA A 130 16.79 15.41 6.68
N LEU A 131 16.53 14.11 6.90
CA LEU A 131 15.72 13.65 8.04
C LEU A 131 16.33 14.10 9.37
N GLU A 132 17.62 13.84 9.57
CA GLU A 132 18.35 14.19 10.80
C GLU A 132 18.27 15.68 11.14
N ARG A 133 18.50 16.56 10.15
CA ARG A 133 18.47 18.01 10.35
C ARG A 133 17.10 18.49 10.86
N CYS A 134 16.02 18.01 10.24
CA CYS A 134 14.66 18.41 10.61
C CYS A 134 14.27 17.91 12.00
N VAL A 135 14.64 16.68 12.38
CA VAL A 135 14.29 16.13 13.71
C VAL A 135 15.17 16.69 14.83
N THR A 136 16.42 17.09 14.54
CA THR A 136 17.33 17.66 15.54
C THR A 136 16.98 19.10 15.88
N ASN A 137 16.46 19.87 14.92
CA ASN A 137 16.05 21.26 15.12
C ASN A 137 14.60 21.49 14.66
N PRO A 138 13.61 20.89 15.37
CA PRO A 138 12.20 21.05 15.04
C PRO A 138 11.82 22.52 15.24
N GLY A 139 11.31 23.17 14.19
CA GLY A 139 10.93 24.58 14.18
C GLY A 139 11.92 25.55 13.52
N SER A 140 13.11 25.10 13.10
CA SER A 140 14.03 25.93 12.29
C SER A 140 14.13 25.48 10.83
N ALA A 141 13.41 24.44 10.43
CA ALA A 141 13.44 23.92 9.07
C ALA A 141 12.85 24.96 8.10
N SER A 142 13.62 25.28 7.06
CA SER A 142 13.11 26.05 5.93
C SER A 142 12.08 25.23 5.14
N VAL A 143 11.24 25.91 4.34
CA VAL A 143 10.30 25.24 3.40
C VAL A 143 11.03 24.24 2.50
N GLN A 144 12.26 24.57 2.07
CA GLN A 144 13.06 23.69 1.23
C GLN A 144 13.50 22.42 1.94
N GLU A 145 13.85 22.53 3.23
CA GLU A 145 14.19 21.38 4.07
C GLU A 145 12.95 20.53 4.36
N GLY A 146 11.80 21.12 4.64
CA GLY A 146 10.53 20.40 4.82
C GLY A 146 10.10 19.61 3.57
N ASN A 147 10.27 20.20 2.38
CA ASN A 147 9.97 19.51 1.13
C ASN A 147 10.93 18.33 0.87
N LEU A 148 12.23 18.55 1.07
CA LEU A 148 13.22 17.48 0.93
C LEU A 148 13.00 16.37 1.97
N PHE A 149 12.68 16.75 3.22
CA PHE A 149 12.31 15.83 4.29
C PHE A 149 11.13 14.94 3.89
N SER A 150 10.07 15.55 3.37
CA SER A 150 8.86 14.84 2.92
C SER A 150 9.22 13.81 1.86
N TYR A 151 9.93 14.19 0.78
CA TYR A 151 10.34 13.22 -0.24
C TYR A 151 11.35 12.18 0.26
N ALA A 152 12.24 12.55 1.19
CA ALA A 152 13.18 11.62 1.80
C ALA A 152 12.45 10.47 2.51
N LEU A 153 11.37 10.76 3.26
CA LEU A 153 10.55 9.74 3.91
C LEU A 153 10.03 8.71 2.90
N TYR A 154 9.44 9.15 1.78
CA TYR A 154 8.87 8.25 0.78
C TYR A 154 9.93 7.47 0.00
N LEU A 155 11.04 8.10 -0.39
CA LEU A 155 12.12 7.42 -1.12
C LEU A 155 12.82 6.37 -0.25
N LEU A 156 13.13 6.72 1.00
CA LEU A 156 13.76 5.80 1.94
C LEU A 156 12.80 4.65 2.33
N ALA A 157 11.50 4.94 2.50
CA ALA A 157 10.48 3.92 2.69
C ALA A 157 10.36 2.99 1.47
N LYS A 158 10.34 3.54 0.25
CA LYS A 158 10.33 2.75 -0.99
C LYS A 158 11.50 1.79 -1.08
N TRP A 159 12.69 2.28 -0.75
CA TRP A 159 13.89 1.47 -0.76
C TRP A 159 14.06 0.59 0.47
N ARG A 160 13.13 0.70 1.43
CA ARG A 160 13.15 -0.03 2.70
C ARG A 160 14.48 0.19 3.44
N GLU A 161 14.92 1.43 3.47
CA GLU A 161 16.23 1.84 4.00
C GLU A 161 16.17 1.93 5.52
N THR A 162 16.67 0.90 6.20
CA THR A 162 16.52 0.73 7.65
C THR A 162 17.27 1.78 8.47
N HIS A 163 18.31 2.41 7.91
CA HIS A 163 19.01 3.51 8.59
C HIS A 163 18.08 4.72 8.87
N ALA A 164 16.97 4.86 8.12
CA ALA A 164 15.97 5.89 8.33
C ALA A 164 15.11 5.66 9.59
N TYR A 165 15.05 4.43 10.10
CA TYR A 165 14.13 4.02 11.17
C TYR A 165 14.22 4.92 12.41
N GLN A 166 15.45 5.18 12.87
CA GLN A 166 15.70 6.03 14.04
C GLN A 166 15.18 7.46 13.85
N TYR A 167 15.27 8.01 12.65
CA TYR A 167 14.84 9.38 12.37
C TYR A 167 13.33 9.47 12.24
N VAL A 168 12.68 8.46 11.66
CA VAL A 168 11.20 8.38 11.62
C VAL A 168 10.63 8.23 13.03
N ILE A 169 11.24 7.38 13.88
CA ILE A 169 10.87 7.28 15.29
C ILE A 169 11.05 8.62 16.01
N GLN A 170 12.18 9.30 15.83
CA GLN A 170 12.43 10.61 16.46
C GLN A 170 11.40 11.65 16.02
N TRP A 171 11.10 11.72 14.72
CA TRP A 171 10.10 12.62 14.15
C TRP A 171 8.70 12.40 14.74
N LEU A 172 8.22 11.15 14.75
CA LEU A 172 6.90 10.80 15.30
C LEU A 172 6.86 10.91 16.83
N SER A 173 8.01 10.92 17.49
CA SER A 173 8.13 11.12 18.94
C SER A 173 8.18 12.59 19.36
N LEU A 174 8.15 13.54 18.41
CA LEU A 174 8.17 14.96 18.75
C LEU A 174 6.87 15.36 19.50
N PRO A 175 6.96 16.27 20.48
CA PRO A 175 5.82 16.72 21.26
C PRO A 175 4.94 17.70 20.48
N GLU A 176 3.69 17.84 20.91
CA GLU A 176 2.74 18.85 20.40
C GLU A 176 2.58 18.77 18.88
N GLU A 177 2.44 19.88 18.18
CA GLU A 177 2.19 19.91 16.73
C GLU A 177 3.48 19.78 15.89
N LYS A 178 4.65 19.60 16.52
CA LYS A 178 5.95 19.58 15.81
C LYS A 178 6.09 18.51 14.74
N PRO A 179 5.55 17.27 14.88
CA PRO A 179 5.53 16.33 13.77
C PRO A 179 4.83 16.90 12.52
N PHE A 180 3.71 17.61 12.72
CA PHE A 180 2.91 18.24 11.67
C PHE A 180 3.57 19.50 11.11
N GLU A 181 4.28 20.29 11.92
CA GLU A 181 5.06 21.44 11.43
C GLU A 181 6.11 21.03 10.39
N ILE A 182 6.66 19.82 10.51
CA ILE A 182 7.69 19.29 9.61
C ILE A 182 7.09 18.49 8.45
N GLY A 183 6.27 17.49 8.77
CA GLY A 183 5.76 16.51 7.79
C GLY A 183 4.31 16.73 7.38
N GLY A 184 3.61 17.71 7.96
CA GLY A 184 2.20 17.97 7.68
C GLY A 184 1.32 16.74 7.86
N ASP A 185 0.38 16.56 6.95
CA ASP A 185 -0.57 15.44 6.97
C ASP A 185 0.09 14.08 6.73
N ILE A 186 1.38 14.01 6.36
CA ILE A 186 2.10 12.73 6.25
C ILE A 186 2.03 11.99 7.59
N VAL A 187 2.03 12.69 8.73
CA VAL A 187 1.90 12.08 10.07
C VAL A 187 0.72 11.11 10.14
N THR A 188 -0.45 11.53 9.67
CA THR A 188 -1.70 10.77 9.77
C THR A 188 -1.99 9.91 8.54
N GLN A 189 -1.59 10.36 7.34
CA GLN A 189 -1.90 9.65 6.09
C GLN A 189 -0.92 8.49 5.82
N ASP A 190 0.37 8.71 6.04
CA ASP A 190 1.43 7.79 5.59
C ASP A 190 2.48 7.47 6.66
N GLY A 191 2.45 8.12 7.82
CA GLY A 191 3.46 7.99 8.87
C GLY A 191 3.66 6.56 9.35
N ALA A 192 2.55 5.85 9.60
CA ALA A 192 2.57 4.43 9.97
C ALA A 192 3.16 3.55 8.84
N ARG A 193 2.80 3.85 7.59
CA ARG A 193 3.27 3.13 6.41
C ARG A 193 4.76 3.32 6.18
N ILE A 194 5.25 4.53 6.34
CA ILE A 194 6.68 4.88 6.27
C ILE A 194 7.43 4.20 7.42
N LEU A 195 6.93 4.31 8.66
CA LEU A 195 7.53 3.70 9.84
C LEU A 195 7.67 2.18 9.72
N ALA A 196 6.60 1.50 9.31
CA ALA A 196 6.63 0.07 9.02
C ALA A 196 7.63 -0.25 7.89
N ALA A 197 7.68 0.58 6.84
CA ALA A 197 8.52 0.32 5.68
C ALA A 197 10.03 0.39 5.97
N VAL A 198 10.44 1.23 6.92
CA VAL A 198 11.86 1.39 7.32
C VAL A 198 12.22 0.58 8.56
N CYS A 199 11.30 -0.15 9.18
CA CYS A 199 11.56 -0.96 10.36
C CYS A 199 12.68 -1.99 10.09
N ASP A 200 13.64 -2.08 10.99
CA ASP A 200 14.80 -2.98 10.89
C ASP A 200 14.56 -4.37 11.51
N GLY A 201 13.35 -4.61 12.02
CA GLY A 201 12.95 -5.81 12.72
C GLY A 201 12.98 -5.69 14.25
N ASP A 202 13.63 -4.67 14.82
CA ASP A 202 13.49 -4.36 16.25
C ASP A 202 12.22 -3.52 16.48
N LEU A 203 11.24 -4.12 17.14
CA LEU A 203 9.97 -3.45 17.46
C LEU A 203 10.05 -2.56 18.70
N THR A 204 11.16 -2.59 19.44
CA THR A 204 11.32 -1.84 20.70
C THR A 204 11.10 -0.33 20.51
N PRO A 205 11.70 0.34 19.49
CA PRO A 205 11.46 1.76 19.26
C PRO A 205 9.99 2.10 19.00
N ILE A 206 9.27 1.30 18.20
CA ILE A 206 7.83 1.50 17.94
C ILE A 206 7.03 1.36 19.24
N LYS A 207 7.31 0.33 20.05
CA LYS A 207 6.65 0.12 21.35
C LYS A 207 6.93 1.27 22.32
N SER A 208 8.15 1.79 22.34
CA SER A 208 8.52 2.96 23.13
C SER A 208 7.80 4.22 22.65
N LEU A 209 7.65 4.43 21.34
CA LEU A 209 6.86 5.53 20.77
C LEU A 209 5.40 5.46 21.24
N ILE A 210 4.73 4.31 21.14
CA ILE A 210 3.33 4.14 21.56
C ILE A 210 3.12 4.57 23.02
N LEU A 211 4.07 4.21 23.90
CA LEU A 211 4.02 4.50 25.34
C LEU A 211 4.56 5.88 25.73
N ASN A 212 5.12 6.64 24.78
CA ASN A 212 5.72 7.94 25.07
C ASN A 212 4.65 9.01 25.23
N ARG A 213 4.27 9.32 26.48
CA ARG A 213 3.25 10.34 26.80
C ARG A 213 3.66 11.77 26.45
N ASP A 214 4.95 12.02 26.22
CA ASP A 214 5.44 13.33 25.79
C ASP A 214 5.34 13.53 24.27
N ALA A 215 5.14 12.45 23.50
CA ALA A 215 4.94 12.52 22.05
C ALA A 215 3.50 12.91 21.68
N ASP A 216 3.34 13.51 20.50
CA ASP A 216 2.03 13.75 19.90
C ASP A 216 1.20 12.46 19.78
N GLN A 217 -0.10 12.57 20.03
CA GLN A 217 -1.01 11.42 20.04
C GLN A 217 -1.18 10.75 18.67
N TYR A 218 -1.06 11.49 17.56
CA TYR A 218 -1.11 10.90 16.21
C TYR A 218 0.21 10.20 15.88
N GLY A 219 1.34 10.76 16.31
CA GLY A 219 2.64 10.08 16.22
C GLY A 219 2.66 8.74 16.99
N ARG A 220 2.10 8.73 18.20
CA ARG A 220 1.90 7.50 18.99
C ARG A 220 0.96 6.51 18.29
N GLY A 221 -0.17 7.00 17.76
CA GLY A 221 -1.14 6.21 17.00
C GLY A 221 -0.51 5.56 15.76
N ALA A 222 0.35 6.28 15.03
CA ALA A 222 1.09 5.75 13.89
C ALA A 222 2.00 4.57 14.28
N GLY A 223 2.49 4.52 15.52
CA GLY A 223 3.20 3.37 16.06
C GLY A 223 2.32 2.11 16.17
N VAL A 224 1.07 2.26 16.64
CA VAL A 224 0.09 1.17 16.71
C VAL A 224 -0.20 0.64 15.31
N SER A 225 -0.52 1.54 14.38
CA SER A 225 -0.78 1.22 12.97
C SER A 225 0.43 0.58 12.29
N ALA A 226 1.65 1.01 12.60
CA ALA A 226 2.85 0.40 12.03
C ALA A 226 3.01 -1.08 12.44
N LEU A 227 2.69 -1.45 13.70
CA LEU A 227 2.71 -2.85 14.12
C LEU A 227 1.68 -3.69 13.37
N ALA A 228 0.47 -3.15 13.17
CA ALA A 228 -0.57 -3.81 12.38
C ALA A 228 -0.17 -3.97 10.92
N LEU A 229 0.43 -2.94 10.30
CA LEU A 229 0.96 -3.00 8.94
C LEU A 229 2.09 -4.02 8.79
N LEU A 230 3.02 -4.12 9.74
CA LEU A 230 4.08 -5.13 9.71
C LEU A 230 3.51 -6.56 9.76
N ALA A 231 2.48 -6.80 10.57
CA ALA A 231 1.77 -8.08 10.60
C ALA A 231 0.99 -8.31 9.29
N ALA A 232 0.32 -7.27 8.78
CA ALA A 232 -0.39 -7.32 7.52
C ALA A 232 0.57 -7.64 6.37
N TRP A 233 1.73 -7.02 6.27
CA TRP A 233 2.71 -7.32 5.20
C TRP A 233 3.47 -8.64 5.39
N ALA A 234 3.13 -9.40 6.45
CA ALA A 234 3.79 -10.64 6.86
C ALA A 234 5.29 -10.46 7.10
N GLU A 235 5.70 -9.27 7.58
CA GLU A 235 7.08 -8.98 7.99
C GLU A 235 7.34 -9.48 9.42
N ILE A 236 6.30 -9.49 10.25
CA ILE A 236 6.32 -10.10 11.58
C ILE A 236 5.10 -11.03 11.77
N PRO A 237 5.17 -12.02 12.66
CA PRO A 237 4.00 -12.81 13.03
C PRO A 237 2.92 -11.93 13.65
N ARG A 238 1.65 -12.27 13.39
CA ARG A 238 0.49 -11.51 13.85
C ARG A 238 0.23 -11.69 15.35
N GLU A 239 0.42 -12.90 15.86
CA GLU A 239 0.07 -13.27 17.24
C GLU A 239 0.79 -12.40 18.29
N PRO A 240 2.12 -12.14 18.19
CA PRO A 240 2.80 -11.23 19.11
C PRO A 240 2.29 -9.79 19.07
N VAL A 241 1.74 -9.33 17.93
CA VAL A 241 1.13 -8.00 17.82
C VAL A 241 -0.21 -7.99 18.55
N VAL A 242 -1.03 -9.02 18.35
CA VAL A 242 -2.32 -9.20 19.05
C VAL A 242 -2.13 -9.27 20.56
N ASP A 243 -1.14 -10.03 21.04
CA ASP A 243 -0.81 -10.11 22.47
C ASP A 243 -0.40 -8.75 23.03
N TYR A 244 0.37 -7.97 22.27
CA TYR A 244 0.76 -6.63 22.67
C TYR A 244 -0.42 -5.64 22.66
N PHE A 245 -1.32 -5.73 21.67
CA PHE A 245 -2.54 -4.92 21.62
C PHE A 245 -3.48 -5.23 22.79
N LEU A 246 -3.60 -6.51 23.18
CA LEU A 246 -4.32 -6.89 24.39
C LEU A 246 -3.70 -6.26 25.64
N TRP A 247 -2.38 -6.35 25.78
CA TRP A 247 -1.68 -5.71 26.90
C TRP A 247 -1.86 -4.19 26.90
N LEU A 248 -1.78 -3.52 25.75
CA LEU A 248 -2.07 -2.08 25.62
C LEU A 248 -3.47 -1.75 26.12
N ALA A 249 -4.47 -2.54 25.73
CA ALA A 249 -5.87 -2.33 26.09
C ALA A 249 -6.18 -2.59 27.58
N GLU A 250 -5.42 -3.45 28.25
CA GLU A 250 -5.67 -3.84 29.64
C GLU A 250 -4.79 -3.11 30.65
N GLU A 251 -3.54 -2.85 30.32
CA GLU A 251 -2.52 -2.37 31.26
C GLU A 251 -1.63 -1.26 30.71
N GLY A 252 -1.30 -1.30 29.42
CA GLY A 252 -0.22 -0.51 28.85
C GLY A 252 -0.58 0.95 28.58
N LEU A 253 -1.75 1.23 28.02
CA LEU A 253 -2.20 2.59 27.74
C LEU A 253 -2.76 3.26 29.01
N GLU A 254 -2.48 4.55 29.14
CA GLU A 254 -3.11 5.39 30.14
C GLU A 254 -4.64 5.39 30.01
N ARG A 255 -5.32 5.45 31.16
CA ARG A 255 -6.79 5.50 31.24
C ARG A 255 -7.31 6.94 31.04
N GLU A 256 -6.84 7.58 29.98
CA GLU A 256 -7.24 8.91 29.53
C GLU A 256 -7.66 8.81 28.04
N PRO A 257 -8.74 9.47 27.62
CA PRO A 257 -9.15 9.46 26.22
C PRO A 257 -8.11 10.16 25.33
N ASN A 258 -7.69 9.50 24.27
CA ASN A 258 -6.77 10.04 23.26
C ASN A 258 -6.80 9.24 21.97
N GLN A 259 -6.20 9.79 20.90
CA GLN A 259 -6.11 9.18 19.58
C GLN A 259 -5.46 7.79 19.55
N VAL A 260 -4.65 7.42 20.54
CA VAL A 260 -3.98 6.12 20.58
C VAL A 260 -4.98 5.00 20.87
N TRP A 261 -6.01 5.27 21.67
CA TRP A 261 -7.13 4.34 21.86
C TRP A 261 -7.90 4.10 20.56
N ASP A 262 -8.17 5.15 19.80
CA ASP A 262 -8.88 5.05 18.52
C ASP A 262 -8.07 4.27 17.49
N SER A 263 -6.75 4.51 17.46
CA SER A 263 -5.82 3.73 16.65
C SER A 263 -5.81 2.26 17.09
N LEU A 264 -5.76 1.98 18.40
CA LEU A 264 -5.80 0.60 18.92
C LEU A 264 -7.08 -0.14 18.54
N VAL A 265 -8.23 0.56 18.54
CA VAL A 265 -9.51 0.01 18.08
C VAL A 265 -9.44 -0.34 16.59
N ALA A 266 -9.11 0.65 15.74
CA ALA A 266 -9.11 0.49 14.30
C ALA A 266 -8.15 -0.62 13.87
N GLU A 267 -6.93 -0.61 14.42
CA GLU A 267 -5.90 -1.58 14.04
C GLU A 267 -6.17 -2.97 14.60
N SER A 268 -6.81 -3.08 15.78
CA SER A 268 -7.30 -4.37 16.27
C SER A 268 -8.39 -4.94 15.37
N ALA A 269 -9.27 -4.11 14.82
CA ALA A 269 -10.27 -4.54 13.85
C ALA A 269 -9.62 -4.99 12.53
N ASP A 270 -8.68 -4.21 12.02
CA ASP A 270 -7.99 -4.46 10.75
C ASP A 270 -7.18 -5.77 10.77
N ILE A 271 -6.49 -6.07 11.88
CA ILE A 271 -5.79 -7.36 12.03
C ILE A 271 -6.68 -8.45 12.65
N GLU A 272 -7.98 -8.21 12.82
CA GLU A 272 -8.95 -9.17 13.36
C GLU A 272 -8.57 -9.73 14.74
N ALA A 273 -8.02 -8.87 15.61
CA ALA A 273 -7.57 -9.18 16.96
C ALA A 273 -8.74 -9.43 17.93
N LEU A 274 -9.59 -10.42 17.63
CA LEU A 274 -10.88 -10.65 18.32
C LEU A 274 -10.72 -10.81 19.85
N VAL A 275 -9.59 -11.35 20.31
CA VAL A 275 -9.29 -11.49 21.75
C VAL A 275 -9.17 -10.15 22.49
N VAL A 276 -8.87 -9.06 21.77
CA VAL A 276 -8.74 -7.70 22.30
C VAL A 276 -10.12 -7.02 22.43
N PHE A 277 -11.11 -7.42 21.62
CA PHE A 277 -12.40 -6.73 21.50
C PHE A 277 -13.17 -6.60 22.82
N PRO A 278 -13.18 -7.59 23.74
CA PRO A 278 -13.79 -7.40 25.06
C PRO A 278 -13.16 -6.24 25.86
N ALA A 279 -11.84 -6.02 25.75
CA ALA A 279 -11.16 -4.89 26.38
C ALA A 279 -11.52 -3.57 25.69
N LEU A 280 -11.60 -3.54 24.36
CA LEU A 280 -12.03 -2.35 23.60
C LEU A 280 -13.47 -1.93 23.91
N ARG A 281 -14.39 -2.91 24.07
CA ARG A 281 -15.78 -2.64 24.50
C ARG A 281 -15.84 -2.01 25.89
N ARG A 282 -14.95 -2.40 26.80
CA ARG A 282 -14.80 -1.71 28.10
C ARG A 282 -14.23 -0.31 27.91
N ALA A 283 -13.26 -0.11 27.02
CA ALA A 283 -12.69 1.19 26.73
C ALA A 283 -13.75 2.20 26.22
N TYR A 284 -14.68 1.80 25.35
CA TYR A 284 -15.83 2.66 24.99
C TYR A 284 -16.73 3.00 26.19
N SER A 285 -17.02 2.00 27.03
CA SER A 285 -17.87 2.20 28.22
C SER A 285 -17.25 3.18 29.22
N ASP A 286 -15.92 3.18 29.29
CA ASP A 286 -15.13 4.08 30.14
C ASP A 286 -14.84 5.44 29.45
N GLY A 287 -15.30 5.63 28.21
CA GLY A 287 -15.11 6.87 27.45
C GLY A 287 -13.66 7.12 27.02
N LEU A 288 -12.87 6.06 26.80
CA LEU A 288 -11.46 6.15 26.41
C LEU A 288 -11.24 6.14 24.90
N ALA A 289 -12.14 5.49 24.15
CA ALA A 289 -12.14 5.47 22.69
C ALA A 289 -13.39 6.18 22.17
N ASP A 290 -13.25 6.90 21.06
CA ASP A 290 -14.32 7.63 20.40
C ASP A 290 -15.14 6.69 19.48
N PRO A 291 -16.41 6.40 19.81
CA PRO A 291 -17.26 5.56 18.97
C PRO A 291 -17.62 6.20 17.62
N GLN A 292 -17.33 7.48 17.39
CA GLN A 292 -17.53 8.14 16.10
C GLN A 292 -16.42 7.83 15.09
N SER A 293 -15.23 7.46 15.56
CA SER A 293 -14.11 7.07 14.70
C SER A 293 -14.31 5.64 14.17
N MET A 294 -14.58 4.71 15.09
CA MET A 294 -15.06 3.35 14.79
C MET A 294 -15.95 2.93 15.95
N GLY A 295 -17.13 2.40 15.66
CA GLY A 295 -18.14 2.04 16.64
C GLY A 295 -18.07 0.58 17.12
N PRO A 296 -18.69 0.25 18.27
CA PRO A 296 -18.83 -1.14 18.72
C PRO A 296 -19.57 -2.07 17.73
N GLU A 297 -20.42 -1.50 16.87
CA GLU A 297 -21.14 -2.22 15.83
C GLU A 297 -20.17 -2.73 14.75
N GLU A 298 -19.20 -1.93 14.32
CA GLU A 298 -18.17 -2.33 13.35
C GLU A 298 -17.29 -3.46 13.91
N LEU A 299 -16.96 -3.45 15.20
CA LEU A 299 -16.28 -4.59 15.83
C LEU A 299 -17.11 -5.88 15.78
N ALA A 300 -18.44 -5.78 15.92
CA ALA A 300 -19.33 -6.93 15.80
C ALA A 300 -19.44 -7.42 14.33
N GLU A 301 -19.38 -6.51 13.36
CA GLU A 301 -19.30 -6.87 11.94
C GLU A 301 -18.03 -7.68 11.64
N VAL A 302 -16.88 -7.27 12.17
CA VAL A 302 -15.61 -7.98 12.03
C VAL A 302 -15.67 -9.38 12.65
N GLU A 303 -16.24 -9.54 13.84
CA GLU A 303 -16.44 -10.87 14.48
C GLU A 303 -17.31 -11.81 13.64
N SER A 304 -18.27 -11.26 12.90
CA SER A 304 -19.19 -12.03 12.05
C SER A 304 -18.66 -12.29 10.64
N ALA A 305 -17.62 -11.58 10.21
CA ALA A 305 -17.05 -11.67 8.89
C ALA A 305 -16.18 -12.93 8.72
N PRO A 306 -15.96 -13.41 7.49
CA PRO A 306 -14.98 -14.45 7.22
C PRO A 306 -13.57 -14.02 7.67
N PRO A 307 -12.79 -14.90 8.33
CA PRO A 307 -11.41 -14.60 8.72
C PRO A 307 -10.53 -14.23 7.52
N GLY A 308 -9.60 -13.31 7.73
CA GLY A 308 -8.65 -12.79 6.76
C GLY A 308 -9.14 -11.61 5.93
N ARG A 309 -10.45 -11.33 5.92
CA ARG A 309 -11.04 -10.27 5.08
C ARG A 309 -10.52 -8.88 5.45
N MET A 310 -10.44 -8.55 6.74
CA MET A 310 -9.98 -7.22 7.17
C MET A 310 -8.48 -7.08 6.98
N LEU A 311 -7.73 -8.15 7.24
CA LEU A 311 -6.28 -8.18 7.02
C LEU A 311 -5.94 -7.96 5.54
N GLU A 312 -6.67 -8.58 4.62
CA GLU A 312 -6.53 -8.36 3.18
C GLU A 312 -6.93 -6.94 2.77
N ALA A 313 -8.01 -6.40 3.34
CA ALA A 313 -8.42 -5.02 3.09
C ALA A 313 -7.36 -4.00 3.58
N LEU A 314 -6.77 -4.21 4.77
CA LEU A 314 -5.68 -3.40 5.28
C LEU A 314 -4.47 -3.41 4.33
N ARG A 315 -4.07 -4.59 3.85
CA ARG A 315 -2.99 -4.75 2.86
C ARG A 315 -3.27 -3.98 1.57
N ALA A 316 -4.51 -4.02 1.09
CA ALA A 316 -4.92 -3.36 -0.14
C ALA A 316 -5.01 -1.83 0.00
N ARG A 317 -5.48 -1.34 1.16
CA ARG A 317 -5.54 0.11 1.47
C ARG A 317 -4.15 0.71 1.68
N HIS A 318 -3.27 -0.02 2.36
CA HIS A 318 -1.93 0.45 2.73
C HIS A 318 -0.84 -0.54 2.28
N PRO A 319 -0.63 -0.72 0.97
CA PRO A 319 0.49 -1.51 0.47
C PRO A 319 1.81 -0.79 0.73
N PRO A 320 2.95 -1.51 0.86
CA PRO A 320 4.26 -0.89 0.88
C PRO A 320 4.45 0.11 -0.26
N ILE A 321 5.19 1.18 0.01
CA ILE A 321 5.46 2.21 -0.99
C ILE A 321 6.38 1.62 -2.06
N ASP A 322 5.91 1.53 -3.29
CA ASP A 322 6.70 1.07 -4.45
C ASP A 322 6.82 2.16 -5.54
N ASP A 323 5.85 3.07 -5.61
CA ASP A 323 5.84 4.25 -6.46
C ASP A 323 5.60 5.54 -5.65
N VAL A 324 6.65 6.35 -5.52
CA VAL A 324 6.60 7.63 -4.79
C VAL A 324 5.72 8.65 -5.48
N ALA A 325 5.63 8.64 -6.82
CA ALA A 325 4.78 9.58 -7.55
C ALA A 325 3.30 9.28 -7.28
N VAL A 326 2.90 8.01 -7.25
CA VAL A 326 1.54 7.63 -6.84
C VAL A 326 1.31 7.94 -5.37
N ALA A 327 2.24 7.57 -4.49
CA ALA A 327 2.11 7.74 -3.05
C ALA A 327 2.02 9.20 -2.58
N THR A 328 2.53 10.15 -3.36
CA THR A 328 2.51 11.59 -3.04
C THR A 328 1.50 12.38 -3.89
N SER A 329 0.66 11.70 -4.67
CA SER A 329 -0.32 12.35 -5.57
C SER A 329 -1.44 13.10 -4.84
N TRP A 330 -1.67 12.78 -3.57
CA TRP A 330 -2.69 13.41 -2.73
C TRP A 330 -2.25 14.75 -2.12
N TRP A 331 -0.98 15.14 -2.23
CA TRP A 331 -0.49 16.36 -1.61
C TRP A 331 -1.23 17.59 -2.15
N SER A 332 -1.77 18.41 -1.25
CA SER A 332 -2.53 19.63 -1.58
C SER A 332 -1.76 20.62 -2.48
N ALA A 333 -0.42 20.57 -2.44
CA ALA A 333 0.45 21.30 -3.35
C ALA A 333 0.17 21.01 -4.85
N PHE A 334 -0.36 19.82 -5.18
CA PHE A 334 -0.65 19.37 -6.55
C PHE A 334 -2.13 19.42 -6.91
N GLU A 335 -3.03 19.56 -5.93
CA GLU A 335 -4.49 19.56 -6.14
C GLU A 335 -4.98 20.73 -7.00
N LYS A 336 -4.25 21.86 -7.02
CA LYS A 336 -4.59 23.07 -7.82
C LYS A 336 -4.55 22.88 -9.34
N ASN A 337 -4.17 21.70 -9.83
CA ASN A 337 -4.24 21.33 -11.25
C ASN A 337 -5.19 20.13 -11.51
N SER A 338 -5.93 19.66 -10.50
CA SER A 338 -7.04 18.73 -10.73
C SER A 338 -8.22 19.50 -11.34
N VAL A 339 -8.79 19.00 -12.44
CA VAL A 339 -9.82 19.70 -13.23
C VAL A 339 -11.19 19.75 -12.53
N ASN A 340 -11.25 19.52 -11.23
CA ASN A 340 -12.48 19.49 -10.43
C ASN A 340 -12.47 20.55 -9.33
N ASP A 341 -12.23 21.80 -9.73
CA ASP A 341 -12.58 22.95 -8.88
C ASP A 341 -14.09 23.16 -8.94
N ALA A 342 -14.81 22.45 -8.07
CA ALA A 342 -16.19 22.73 -7.71
C ALA A 342 -16.24 22.96 -6.20
N SER A 343 -16.10 24.23 -5.84
CA SER A 343 -16.54 24.92 -4.62
C SER A 343 -16.74 24.09 -3.34
N GLU A 344 -15.96 24.46 -2.31
CA GLU A 344 -16.29 24.33 -0.89
C GLU A 344 -17.68 24.92 -0.58
N ASP A 345 -18.74 24.13 -0.75
CA ASP A 345 -20.09 24.30 -0.17
C ASP A 345 -21.04 23.25 -0.81
N ASP A 346 -20.84 21.95 -0.55
CA ASP A 346 -21.91 20.96 -0.80
C ASP A 346 -21.74 19.67 0.02
N TRP A 347 -22.04 19.75 1.32
CA TRP A 347 -22.13 18.59 2.23
C TRP A 347 -23.54 17.95 2.21
N ASP A 348 -24.29 18.02 1.10
CA ASP A 348 -25.68 17.51 1.08
C ASP A 348 -26.22 16.95 -0.26
N ASP A 349 -25.40 16.53 -1.23
CA ASP A 349 -25.90 15.94 -2.49
C ASP A 349 -25.34 14.53 -2.82
N GLU A 350 -25.76 13.53 -2.04
CA GLU A 350 -25.51 12.12 -2.33
C GLU A 350 -26.33 11.56 -3.53
N ARG A 351 -27.03 12.39 -4.32
CA ARG A 351 -27.86 11.91 -5.44
C ARG A 351 -27.99 12.91 -6.59
N ARG A 352 -26.96 13.07 -7.44
CA ARG A 352 -27.19 13.40 -8.87
C ARG A 352 -26.09 12.99 -9.86
N LEU A 353 -26.47 11.98 -10.67
CA LEU A 353 -26.24 11.82 -12.11
C LEU A 353 -24.81 11.54 -12.61
N ILE A 354 -24.37 10.28 -12.43
CA ILE A 354 -23.47 9.62 -13.38
C ILE A 354 -24.23 9.45 -14.70
N GLU A 355 -23.91 10.24 -15.72
CA GLU A 355 -24.29 9.89 -17.09
C GLU A 355 -23.59 8.57 -17.47
N PRO A 356 -24.31 7.56 -17.98
CA PRO A 356 -23.71 6.27 -18.26
C PRO A 356 -22.75 6.38 -19.44
N GLU A 357 -21.44 6.25 -19.17
CA GLU A 357 -20.45 5.96 -20.21
C GLU A 357 -20.89 4.69 -20.95
N GLN A 358 -21.10 4.81 -22.26
CA GLN A 358 -21.53 3.66 -23.04
C GLN A 358 -20.44 2.58 -23.03
N PRO A 359 -20.82 1.30 -22.88
CA PRO A 359 -19.86 0.20 -22.85
C PRO A 359 -19.01 0.20 -24.13
N TYR A 360 -17.70 0.01 -23.96
CA TYR A 360 -16.74 -0.11 -25.05
C TYR A 360 -17.20 -1.18 -26.05
N ARG A 361 -17.65 -0.73 -27.23
CA ARG A 361 -17.97 -1.61 -28.36
C ARG A 361 -16.70 -1.88 -29.15
N ALA A 362 -16.14 -3.08 -28.98
CA ALA A 362 -15.07 -3.55 -29.86
C ALA A 362 -15.52 -3.43 -31.34
N PRO A 363 -14.64 -2.98 -32.25
CA PRO A 363 -14.99 -2.82 -33.66
C PRO A 363 -15.49 -4.15 -34.25
N ALA A 364 -16.45 -4.08 -35.17
CA ALA A 364 -17.08 -5.25 -35.76
C ALA A 364 -16.04 -6.21 -36.34
N LYS A 365 -16.02 -7.46 -35.85
CA LYS A 365 -15.16 -8.51 -36.39
C LYS A 365 -15.51 -8.72 -37.86
N VAL A 366 -14.57 -8.46 -38.77
CA VAL A 366 -14.75 -8.68 -40.21
C VAL A 366 -15.15 -10.13 -40.45
N GLY A 367 -16.32 -10.31 -41.06
CA GLY A 367 -16.88 -11.62 -41.35
C GLY A 367 -15.95 -12.43 -42.26
N ARG A 368 -15.86 -13.74 -42.04
CA ARG A 368 -14.97 -14.66 -42.81
C ARG A 368 -15.11 -14.51 -44.33
N ASN A 369 -16.31 -14.16 -44.81
CA ASN A 369 -16.62 -14.01 -46.24
C ASN A 369 -16.72 -12.55 -46.71
N GLU A 370 -16.51 -11.57 -45.83
CA GLU A 370 -16.55 -10.13 -46.17
C GLU A 370 -15.27 -9.68 -46.88
N PRO A 371 -15.29 -8.53 -47.58
CA PRO A 371 -14.10 -7.95 -48.18
C PRO A 371 -12.99 -7.73 -47.13
N CYS A 372 -11.77 -8.10 -47.48
CA CYS A 372 -10.63 -7.99 -46.58
C CYS A 372 -10.23 -6.52 -46.40
N PRO A 373 -10.09 -6.03 -45.15
CA PRO A 373 -9.82 -4.62 -44.88
C PRO A 373 -8.42 -4.14 -45.33
N CYS A 374 -7.52 -5.05 -45.73
CA CYS A 374 -6.22 -4.67 -46.29
C CYS A 374 -6.28 -4.12 -47.73
N GLY A 375 -7.49 -3.96 -48.30
CA GLY A 375 -7.69 -3.38 -49.64
C GLY A 375 -7.40 -4.33 -50.81
N SER A 376 -7.15 -5.62 -50.55
CA SER A 376 -6.78 -6.59 -51.59
C SER A 376 -7.90 -7.00 -52.55
N GLY A 377 -9.14 -6.56 -52.30
CA GLY A 377 -10.35 -6.94 -53.06
C GLY A 377 -10.81 -8.39 -52.85
N LYS A 378 -10.13 -9.19 -52.01
CA LYS A 378 -10.46 -10.59 -51.73
C LYS A 378 -11.30 -10.75 -50.45
N LYS A 379 -12.03 -11.87 -50.33
CA LYS A 379 -12.73 -12.23 -49.08
C LYS A 379 -11.71 -12.48 -47.95
N PHE A 380 -12.00 -12.06 -46.72
CA PHE A 380 -11.08 -12.10 -45.57
C PHE A 380 -10.45 -13.47 -45.32
N LYS A 381 -11.21 -14.56 -45.46
CA LYS A 381 -10.71 -15.95 -45.34
C LYS A 381 -9.65 -16.38 -46.35
N LYS A 382 -9.53 -15.69 -47.48
CA LYS A 382 -8.57 -16.02 -48.54
C LYS A 382 -7.41 -15.01 -48.59
N CYS A 383 -7.32 -14.11 -47.61
CA CYS A 383 -6.32 -13.04 -47.60
C CYS A 383 -5.57 -13.00 -46.26
N CYS A 384 -6.09 -12.29 -45.26
CA CYS A 384 -5.38 -12.01 -44.01
C CYS A 384 -5.68 -13.01 -42.88
N ARG A 385 -6.67 -13.89 -43.07
CA ARG A 385 -6.96 -14.98 -42.14
C ARG A 385 -6.18 -16.22 -42.58
N ARG A 386 -4.92 -16.35 -42.13
CA ARG A 386 -4.16 -17.60 -42.26
C ARG A 386 -4.71 -18.66 -41.32
#